data_AF-A0A2V8XKR2-F1
#
_entry.id   AF-A0A2V8XKR2-F1
#
_cell.length_a   1.000
_cell.length_b   1.000
_cell.length_c   1.000
_cell.angle_alpha   90.00
_cell.angle_beta   90.00
_cell.angle_gamma   90.00
#
_symmetry.space_group_name_H-M   'P 1'
#
loop_
_entity.id
_entity.type
_entity.pdbx_description
1 polymer ?
#
loop_
_entity_poly.entity_id
_entity_poly.type
_entity_poly.pdbx_seq_one_letter_code
_entity_poly.pdbx_strand_id
1 'polypeptide(L)'
;MSEINAADLPRLSWMRVIAGGALWAVVYNLVWGVAWFVFMRREWRDAFAAINRPLLFTADIWIFWMALTLPIGVAIVAYAANPARSVSAPQATVYAGMTLWLVMTVGMATWSWQSSLPIRIIALDSIVNLVAMMVPALFARLSPGWSDNRTSSGGH
;
A
#
# COMPACT_ATOMS: atom_id res chain seq x y z
N MET A 1 20.25 0.11 32.71
CA MET A 1 19.22 0.94 32.08
C MET A 1 19.94 1.96 31.22
N SER A 2 19.90 1.84 29.89
CA SER A 2 20.48 2.89 29.03
C SER A 2 19.52 4.08 29.01
N GLU A 3 19.97 5.24 29.45
CA GLU A 3 19.26 6.50 29.22
C GLU A 3 19.07 6.69 27.71
N ILE A 4 17.81 6.78 27.28
CA ILE A 4 17.50 7.17 25.91
C ILE A 4 17.79 8.68 25.83
N ASN A 5 18.81 9.08 25.08
CA ASN A 5 19.11 10.48 24.87
C ASN A 5 17.98 11.13 24.04
N ALA A 6 17.65 12.39 24.32
CA ALA A 6 16.61 13.11 23.57
C ALA A 6 16.87 13.16 22.05
N ALA A 7 18.14 13.06 21.64
CA ALA A 7 18.55 12.96 20.24
C ALA A 7 18.19 11.63 19.57
N ASP A 8 17.91 10.56 20.34
CA ASP A 8 17.52 9.25 19.80
C ASP A 8 16.02 9.17 19.46
N LEU A 9 15.20 10.06 20.02
CA LEU A 9 13.74 10.06 19.83
C LEU A 9 13.32 10.21 18.36
N PRO A 10 13.89 11.15 17.56
CA PRO A 10 13.57 11.26 16.14
C PRO A 10 14.01 10.03 15.34
N ARG A 11 15.17 9.44 15.69
CA ARG A 11 15.69 8.25 15.02
C ARG A 11 14.83 7.02 15.29
N LEU A 12 14.44 6.81 16.55
CA LEU A 12 13.50 5.75 16.97
C LEU A 12 12.14 5.92 16.28
N SER A 13 11.66 7.15 16.14
CA SER A 13 10.42 7.46 15.40
C SER A 13 10.53 7.05 13.93
N TRP A 14 11.61 7.42 13.24
CA TRP A 14 11.83 7.05 11.84
C TRP A 14 12.05 5.56 11.62
N MET A 15 12.77 4.88 12.51
CA MET A 15 12.91 3.42 12.45
C MET A 15 11.57 2.72 12.54
N ARG A 16 10.63 3.23 13.37
CA ARG A 16 9.25 2.70 13.45
C ARG A 16 8.46 2.94 12.17
N VAL A 17 8.60 4.13 11.57
CA VAL A 17 7.96 4.44 10.28
C VAL A 17 8.46 3.50 9.18
N ILE A 18 9.78 3.27 9.11
CA ILE A 18 10.39 2.35 8.14
C ILE A 18 9.91 0.91 8.37
N ALA A 19 9.91 0.44 9.62
CA ALA A 19 9.44 -0.90 9.97
C ALA A 19 7.94 -1.10 9.65
N GLY A 20 7.10 -0.11 9.98
CA GLY A 20 5.69 -0.12 9.62
C GLY A 20 5.47 -0.09 8.11
N GLY A 21 6.26 0.70 7.37
CA GLY A 21 6.22 0.74 5.91
C GLY A 21 6.66 -0.58 5.26
N ALA A 22 7.66 -1.25 5.83
CA ALA A 22 8.08 -2.58 5.40
C ALA A 22 6.99 -3.63 5.66
N LEU A 23 6.35 -3.59 6.84
CA LEU A 23 5.20 -4.46 7.13
C LEU A 23 4.05 -4.21 6.15
N TRP A 24 3.74 -2.94 5.87
CA TRP A 24 2.74 -2.56 4.88
C TRP A 24 3.05 -3.17 3.51
N ALA A 25 4.30 -3.04 3.05
CA ALA A 25 4.74 -3.58 1.76
C ALA A 25 4.63 -5.11 1.72
N VAL A 26 5.02 -5.81 2.79
CA VAL A 26 4.89 -7.27 2.87
C VAL A 26 3.43 -7.71 2.76
N VAL A 27 2.54 -7.08 3.53
CA VAL A 27 1.10 -7.42 3.51
C VAL A 27 0.49 -7.13 2.14
N TYR A 28 0.80 -5.96 1.56
CA TYR A 28 0.35 -5.58 0.23
C TYR A 28 0.77 -6.62 -0.82
N ASN A 29 2.06 -6.96 -0.88
CA ASN A 29 2.58 -7.90 -1.87
C ASN A 29 2.06 -9.32 -1.66
N LEU A 30 1.79 -9.73 -0.41
CA LEU A 30 1.19 -11.02 -0.12
C LEU A 30 -0.24 -11.10 -0.69
N VAL A 31 -1.09 -10.10 -0.41
CA VAL A 31 -2.48 -10.08 -0.91
C VAL A 31 -2.52 -10.04 -2.43
N TRP A 32 -1.75 -9.13 -3.04
CA TRP A 32 -1.71 -8.99 -4.49
C TRP A 32 -1.07 -10.21 -5.17
N GLY A 33 0.00 -10.75 -4.59
CA GLY A 33 0.68 -11.96 -5.07
C GLY A 33 -0.21 -13.19 -5.05
N VAL A 34 -0.97 -13.41 -3.96
CA VAL A 34 -1.96 -14.50 -3.89
C VAL A 34 -3.00 -14.35 -5.01
N ALA A 35 -3.59 -13.16 -5.16
CA ALA A 35 -4.57 -12.92 -6.24
C ALA A 35 -3.97 -13.15 -7.63
N TRP A 36 -2.71 -12.75 -7.83
CA TRP A 36 -1.99 -12.98 -9.08
C TRP A 36 -1.87 -14.46 -9.42
N PHE A 37 -1.35 -15.27 -8.50
CA PHE A 37 -1.11 -16.68 -8.75
C PHE A 37 -2.39 -17.52 -8.77
N VAL A 38 -3.45 -17.08 -8.07
CA VAL A 38 -4.73 -17.78 -8.06
C VAL A 38 -5.54 -17.53 -9.33
N PHE A 39 -5.66 -16.28 -9.80
CA PHE A 39 -6.52 -16.00 -10.95
C PHE A 39 -6.01 -14.89 -11.88
N MET A 40 -5.42 -13.79 -11.39
CA MET A 40 -5.15 -12.64 -12.27
C MET A 40 -4.13 -12.97 -13.37
N ARG A 41 -3.14 -13.82 -13.11
CA ARG A 41 -2.15 -14.21 -14.11
C ARG A 41 -2.80 -14.81 -15.36
N ARG A 42 -3.86 -15.61 -15.18
CA ARG A 42 -4.62 -16.20 -16.29
C ARG A 42 -5.40 -15.11 -17.03
N GLU A 43 -6.14 -14.30 -16.29
CA GLU A 43 -6.98 -13.23 -16.84
C GLU A 43 -6.16 -12.20 -17.64
N TRP A 44 -4.97 -11.83 -17.15
CA TRP A 44 -4.03 -10.97 -17.86
C TRP A 44 -3.47 -11.63 -19.13
N ARG A 45 -3.13 -12.92 -19.09
CA ARG A 45 -2.68 -13.64 -20.30
C ARG A 45 -3.75 -13.68 -21.37
N ASP A 46 -4.99 -13.97 -20.99
CA ASP A 46 -6.13 -14.03 -21.91
C ASP A 46 -6.41 -12.65 -22.53
N ALA A 47 -6.31 -11.59 -21.73
CA ALA A 47 -6.45 -10.21 -22.19
C ALA A 47 -5.37 -9.79 -23.21
N PHE A 48 -4.11 -10.15 -22.95
CA PHE A 48 -2.98 -9.86 -23.85
C PHE A 48 -3.03 -10.71 -25.13
N ALA A 49 -3.46 -11.96 -25.03
CA ALA A 49 -3.68 -12.82 -26.19
C ALA A 49 -4.76 -12.27 -27.12
N ALA A 50 -5.85 -11.71 -26.57
CA ALA A 50 -6.94 -11.11 -27.35
C ALA A 50 -6.49 -9.93 -28.23
N ILE A 51 -5.41 -9.24 -27.85
CA ILE A 51 -4.83 -8.14 -28.63
C ILE A 51 -3.55 -8.54 -29.38
N ASN A 52 -3.24 -9.84 -29.46
CA ASN A 52 -2.03 -10.40 -30.09
C ASN A 52 -0.72 -9.75 -29.59
N ARG A 53 -0.63 -9.45 -28.29
CA ARG A 53 0.59 -8.88 -27.68
C ARG A 53 1.16 -9.80 -26.60
N PRO A 54 2.49 -9.78 -26.39
CA PRO A 54 3.10 -10.50 -25.29
C PRO A 54 2.69 -9.90 -23.95
N LEU A 55 2.56 -10.76 -22.93
CA LEU A 55 2.30 -10.33 -21.56
C LEU A 55 3.46 -9.45 -21.07
N LEU A 56 3.16 -8.22 -20.67
CA LEU A 56 4.17 -7.25 -20.24
C LEU A 56 4.65 -7.47 -18.80
N PHE A 57 3.95 -8.24 -17.97
CA PHE A 57 4.33 -8.48 -16.57
C PHE A 57 5.46 -9.50 -16.44
N THR A 58 6.68 -9.08 -16.81
CA THR A 58 7.93 -9.85 -16.68
C THR A 58 8.44 -9.86 -15.24
N ALA A 59 9.43 -10.72 -14.95
CA ALA A 59 10.08 -10.78 -13.64
C ALA A 59 10.69 -9.43 -13.24
N ASP A 60 11.23 -8.67 -14.20
CA ASP A 60 11.85 -7.36 -13.94
C ASP A 60 10.82 -6.34 -13.44
N ILE A 61 9.64 -6.31 -14.06
CA ILE A 61 8.54 -5.43 -13.65
C ILE A 61 8.04 -5.83 -12.25
N TRP A 62 7.99 -7.13 -11.95
CA TRP A 62 7.67 -7.62 -10.62
C TRP A 62 8.67 -7.17 -9.55
N ILE A 63 9.97 -7.28 -9.83
CA ILE A 63 11.02 -6.85 -8.91
C ILE A 63 10.93 -5.35 -8.67
N PHE A 64 10.79 -4.57 -9.74
CA PHE A 64 10.62 -3.12 -9.65
C PHE A 64 9.37 -2.76 -8.82
N TRP A 65 8.25 -3.43 -9.06
CA TRP A 65 7.00 -3.20 -8.33
C TRP A 65 7.15 -3.50 -6.85
N MET A 66 7.69 -4.67 -6.50
CA MET A 66 7.97 -5.04 -5.11
C MET A 66 8.88 -4.02 -4.43
N ALA A 67 9.95 -3.57 -5.09
CA ALA A 67 10.84 -2.55 -4.55
C ALA A 67 10.12 -1.20 -4.33
N LEU A 68 9.22 -0.81 -5.23
CA LEU A 68 8.45 0.44 -5.14
C LEU A 68 7.39 0.43 -4.02
N THR A 69 6.86 -0.73 -3.66
CA THR A 69 5.87 -0.82 -2.56
C THR A 69 6.46 -0.44 -1.20
N LEU A 70 7.77 -0.57 -1.01
CA LEU A 70 8.43 -0.15 0.22
C LEU A 70 8.37 1.36 0.46
N PRO A 71 8.88 2.24 -0.43
CA PRO A 71 8.77 3.69 -0.24
C PRO A 71 7.30 4.14 -0.20
N ILE A 72 6.38 3.48 -0.91
CA ILE A 72 4.94 3.72 -0.79
C ILE A 72 4.45 3.45 0.64
N GLY A 73 4.74 2.27 1.18
CA GLY A 73 4.34 1.90 2.54
C GLY A 73 4.94 2.84 3.58
N VAL A 74 6.22 3.21 3.43
CA VAL A 74 6.89 4.18 4.30
C VAL A 74 6.20 5.54 4.25
N ALA A 75 5.83 6.03 3.07
CA ALA A 75 5.13 7.30 2.92
C ALA A 75 3.75 7.28 3.57
N ILE A 76 2.99 6.21 3.38
CA ILE A 76 1.67 6.01 3.99
C ILE A 76 1.78 6.01 5.52
N VAL A 77 2.73 5.25 6.07
CA VAL A 77 2.94 5.16 7.52
C VAL A 77 3.48 6.47 8.09
N ALA A 78 4.37 7.17 7.38
CA ALA A 78 4.85 8.49 7.77
C ALA A 78 3.70 9.50 7.87
N TYR A 79 2.81 9.51 6.87
CA TYR A 79 1.60 10.33 6.89
C TYR A 79 0.70 9.98 8.08
N ALA A 80 0.46 8.69 8.30
CA ALA A 80 -0.36 8.19 9.39
C ALA A 80 0.27 8.43 10.78
N ALA A 81 1.60 8.56 10.87
CA ALA A 81 2.34 8.87 12.09
C ALA A 81 2.43 10.37 12.38
N ASN A 82 2.17 11.25 11.40
CA ASN A 82 2.26 12.70 11.55
C ASN A 82 1.32 13.20 12.67
N PRO A 83 1.84 13.91 13.70
CA PRO A 83 1.02 14.47 14.78
C PRO A 83 -0.01 15.50 14.31
N ALA A 84 0.24 16.18 13.19
CA ALA A 84 -0.65 17.20 12.63
C ALA A 84 -1.89 16.62 11.92
N ARG A 85 -2.07 15.29 11.90
CA ARG A 85 -3.22 14.64 11.28
C ARG A 85 -4.53 14.96 12.01
N SER A 86 -5.58 15.24 11.24
CA SER A 86 -6.93 15.50 11.79
C SER A 86 -7.69 14.22 12.15
N VAL A 87 -7.32 13.06 11.58
CA VAL A 87 -8.01 11.77 11.75
C VAL A 87 -7.18 10.74 12.52
N SER A 88 -7.81 9.62 12.91
CA SER A 88 -7.07 8.48 13.50
C SER A 88 -6.08 7.89 12.49
N ALA A 89 -5.00 7.22 12.91
CA ALA A 89 -4.03 6.68 11.95
C ALA A 89 -4.56 5.53 11.09
N PRO A 90 -5.46 4.65 11.56
CA PRO A 90 -6.12 3.70 10.67
C PRO A 90 -6.87 4.43 9.55
N GLN A 91 -7.62 5.50 9.88
CA GLN A 91 -8.29 6.33 8.88
C GLN A 91 -7.30 7.04 7.96
N ALA A 92 -6.20 7.60 8.49
CA ALA A 92 -5.17 8.25 7.69
C ALA A 92 -4.49 7.26 6.71
N THR A 93 -4.22 6.04 7.16
CA THR A 93 -3.66 4.96 6.34
C THR A 93 -4.63 4.56 5.22
N VAL A 94 -5.91 4.42 5.56
CA VAL A 94 -6.99 4.14 4.59
C VAL A 94 -7.14 5.26 3.58
N TYR A 95 -7.12 6.52 4.00
CA TYR A 95 -7.22 7.68 3.09
C TYR A 95 -6.02 7.76 2.15
N ALA A 96 -4.79 7.63 2.68
CA ALA A 96 -3.59 7.63 1.86
C ALA A 96 -3.59 6.45 0.85
N GLY A 97 -4.00 5.26 1.30
CA GLY A 97 -4.18 4.10 0.44
C GLY A 97 -5.24 4.33 -0.65
N MET A 98 -6.41 4.89 -0.31
CA MET A 98 -7.45 5.19 -1.29
C MET A 98 -7.03 6.23 -2.32
N THR A 99 -6.32 7.29 -1.89
CA THR A 99 -5.78 8.30 -2.81
C THR A 99 -4.80 7.67 -3.79
N LEU A 100 -3.85 6.86 -3.30
CA LEU A 100 -2.89 6.20 -4.16
C LEU A 100 -3.55 5.20 -5.11
N TRP A 101 -4.49 4.39 -4.59
CA TRP A 101 -5.29 3.46 -5.37
C TRP A 101 -6.00 4.17 -6.53
N LEU A 102 -6.63 5.32 -6.26
CA LEU A 102 -7.37 6.07 -7.28
C LEU A 102 -6.44 6.56 -8.38
N VAL A 103 -5.30 7.17 -8.00
CA VAL A 103 -4.29 7.67 -8.96
C VAL A 103 -3.79 6.52 -9.84
N MET A 104 -3.44 5.38 -9.23
CA MET A 104 -2.99 4.21 -9.97
C MET A 104 -4.08 3.63 -10.88
N THR A 105 -5.32 3.56 -10.40
CA THR A 105 -6.45 3.03 -11.16
C THR A 105 -6.72 3.88 -12.40
N VAL A 106 -6.70 5.21 -12.24
CA VAL A 106 -6.84 6.15 -13.37
C VAL A 106 -5.69 5.93 -14.36
N GLY A 107 -4.44 5.85 -13.87
CA GLY A 107 -3.28 5.57 -14.72
C GLY A 107 -3.41 4.27 -15.52
N MET A 108 -3.83 3.18 -14.87
CA MET A 108 -4.07 1.90 -15.53
C MET A 108 -5.23 1.94 -16.53
N ALA A 109 -6.32 2.65 -16.21
CA ALA A 109 -7.45 2.83 -17.13
C ALA A 109 -7.03 3.62 -18.38
N THR A 110 -6.28 4.70 -18.21
CA THR A 110 -5.74 5.49 -19.33
C THR A 110 -4.77 4.64 -20.18
N TRP A 111 -3.85 3.92 -19.55
CA TRP A 111 -2.93 3.04 -20.25
C TRP A 111 -3.65 1.91 -21.00
N SER A 112 -4.68 1.33 -20.40
CA SER A 112 -5.52 0.31 -21.02
C SER A 112 -6.26 0.83 -22.24
N TRP A 113 -6.81 2.05 -22.16
CA TRP A 113 -7.44 2.72 -23.30
C TRP A 113 -6.44 2.88 -24.45
N GLN A 114 -5.25 3.40 -24.16
CA GLN A 114 -4.18 3.59 -25.17
C GLN A 114 -3.68 2.28 -25.77
N SER A 115 -3.68 1.20 -24.99
CA SER A 115 -3.18 -0.12 -25.38
C SER A 115 -4.28 -1.05 -25.91
N SER A 116 -5.52 -0.57 -26.01
CA SER A 116 -6.71 -1.37 -26.38
C SER A 116 -6.92 -2.62 -25.52
N LEU A 117 -6.48 -2.58 -24.26
CA LEU A 117 -6.69 -3.66 -23.31
C LEU A 117 -8.15 -3.68 -22.82
N PRO A 118 -8.74 -4.87 -22.58
CA PRO A 118 -10.10 -4.98 -22.07
C PRO A 118 -10.29 -4.27 -20.72
N ILE A 119 -11.30 -3.40 -20.60
CA ILE A 119 -11.56 -2.68 -19.34
C ILE A 119 -11.83 -3.62 -18.15
N ARG A 120 -12.37 -4.82 -18.43
CA ARG A 120 -12.62 -5.86 -17.43
C ARG A 120 -11.35 -6.26 -16.67
N ILE A 121 -10.19 -6.37 -17.33
CA ILE A 121 -8.96 -6.76 -16.64
C ILE A 121 -8.47 -5.65 -15.70
N ILE A 122 -8.64 -4.39 -16.10
CA ILE A 122 -8.28 -3.23 -15.27
C ILE A 122 -9.21 -3.08 -14.08
N ALA A 123 -10.51 -3.31 -14.27
CA ALA A 123 -11.46 -3.31 -13.17
C ALA A 123 -11.13 -4.40 -12.14
N LEU A 124 -10.78 -5.60 -12.61
CA LEU A 124 -10.37 -6.71 -11.76
C LEU A 124 -9.09 -6.40 -10.98
N ASP A 125 -8.04 -5.91 -11.65
CA ASP A 125 -6.80 -5.51 -10.98
C ASP A 125 -7.05 -4.37 -9.99
N SER A 126 -7.80 -3.34 -10.38
CA SER A 126 -8.15 -2.23 -9.50
C SER A 126 -8.85 -2.68 -8.21
N ILE A 127 -9.77 -3.66 -8.29
CA ILE A 127 -10.44 -4.22 -7.11
C ILE A 127 -9.42 -4.92 -6.20
N VAL A 128 -8.57 -5.79 -6.74
CA VAL A 128 -7.55 -6.49 -5.97
C VAL A 128 -6.58 -5.50 -5.33
N ASN A 129 -6.17 -4.48 -6.08
CA ASN A 129 -5.25 -3.46 -5.64
C ASN A 129 -5.86 -2.61 -4.51
N LEU A 130 -7.16 -2.28 -4.59
CA LEU A 130 -7.88 -1.63 -3.49
C LEU A 130 -7.82 -2.48 -2.22
N VAL A 131 -8.17 -3.77 -2.32
CA VAL A 131 -8.13 -4.70 -1.18
C VAL A 131 -6.72 -4.77 -0.61
N ALA A 132 -5.71 -4.93 -1.46
CA ALA A 132 -4.30 -4.99 -1.06
C ALA A 132 -3.81 -3.71 -0.38
N MET A 133 -4.33 -2.53 -0.74
CA MET A 133 -4.01 -1.27 -0.07
C MET A 133 -4.75 -1.07 1.26
N MET A 134 -5.94 -1.65 1.42
CA MET A 134 -6.76 -1.49 2.62
C MET A 134 -6.39 -2.49 3.73
N VAL A 135 -6.06 -3.74 3.39
CA VAL A 135 -5.72 -4.79 4.37
C VAL A 135 -4.56 -4.38 5.31
N PRO A 136 -3.46 -3.76 4.84
CA PRO A 136 -2.40 -3.28 5.72
C PRO A 136 -2.87 -2.30 6.81
N ALA A 137 -3.94 -1.53 6.58
CA ALA A 137 -4.45 -0.58 7.57
C ALA A 137 -5.00 -1.28 8.83
N LEU A 138 -5.41 -2.55 8.73
CA LEU A 138 -5.79 -3.38 9.87
C LEU A 138 -4.61 -3.62 10.82
N PHE A 139 -3.39 -3.61 10.28
CA PHE A 139 -2.14 -3.81 11.03
C PHE A 139 -1.51 -2.49 11.47
N ALA A 140 -2.10 -1.34 11.13
CA ALA A 140 -1.57 -0.03 11.53
C ALA A 140 -1.48 0.14 13.06
N ARG A 141 -2.35 -0.55 13.82
CA ARG A 141 -2.32 -0.61 15.29
C ARG A 141 -1.20 -1.50 15.85
N LEU A 142 -0.69 -2.43 15.04
CA LEU A 142 0.40 -3.34 15.41
C LEU A 142 1.78 -2.72 15.15
N SER A 143 1.83 -1.60 14.42
CA SER A 143 3.05 -0.79 14.30
C SER A 143 3.48 -0.28 15.70
N PRO A 144 4.71 -0.58 16.15
CA PRO A 144 5.14 -0.27 17.51
C PRO A 144 5.00 1.21 17.87
N GLY A 145 4.20 1.52 18.89
CA GLY A 145 4.11 2.85 19.50
C GLY A 145 2.86 3.67 19.20
N TRP A 146 1.82 3.08 18.61
CA TRP A 146 0.57 3.79 18.38
C TRP A 146 -0.35 3.73 19.61
N SER A 147 -0.06 4.55 20.64
CA SER A 147 -1.06 4.85 21.68
C SER A 147 -1.92 6.02 21.19
N ASP A 148 -3.22 5.78 21.00
CA ASP A 148 -4.21 6.85 20.86
C ASP A 148 -4.30 7.56 22.23
N ASN A 149 -3.45 8.55 22.49
CA ASN A 149 -3.54 9.41 23.68
C ASN A 149 -4.76 10.35 23.66
N ARG A 150 -5.83 10.02 22.92
CA ARG A 150 -7.06 10.83 22.87
C ARG A 150 -8.10 10.45 23.92
N THR A 151 -7.86 9.43 24.74
CA THR A 151 -8.85 8.97 25.74
C THR A 151 -8.64 9.50 27.17
N SER A 152 -7.68 10.40 27.42
CA SER A 152 -7.37 10.85 28.80
C SER A 152 -7.59 12.35 29.09
N SER A 153 -8.35 13.09 28.27
CA SER A 153 -8.63 14.53 28.54
C SER A 153 -10.12 14.87 28.65
N GLY A 154 -10.97 13.90 28.97
CA GLY A 154 -12.40 14.08 29.18
C GLY A 154 -12.81 13.58 30.56
N GLY A 155 -12.48 14.34 31.60
CA GLY A 155 -12.91 14.03 32.96
C GLY A 155 -12.01 14.69 33.99
N HIS A 156 -12.31 15.96 34.29
CA HIS A 156 -12.41 16.52 35.64
C HIS A 156 -12.95 17.95 35.53
#